data_AF-A0A4V2SUS3-F1
#
_entry.id   AF-A0A4V2SUS3-F1
#
_cell.length_a   1.000
_cell.length_b   1.000
_cell.length_c   1.000
_cell.angle_alpha   90.00
_cell.angle_beta   90.00
_cell.angle_gamma   90.00
#
_symmetry.space_group_name_H-M   'P 1'
#
loop_
_entity.id
_entity.type
_entity.pdbx_description
1 polymer ?
#
loop_
_entity_poly.entity_id
_entity_poly.type
_entity_poly.pdbx_seq_one_letter_code
_entity_poly.pdbx_strand_id
1 'polypeptide(L)'
;MNYPEYLTAIQSILIEYMPNETVLTAENADILGARLLEADILNPNSSKKGYHQTVAVFKDRGVWTPVTLHWQTGEEGRIQYARVHTPSFIKEYGQERF
;
A
#
# COMPACT_ATOMS: atom_id res chain seq x y z
N MET A 1 -17.15 8.03 -0.28
CA MET A 1 -16.23 7.33 0.62
C MET A 1 -15.69 8.33 1.63
N ASN A 2 -15.73 8.03 2.93
CA ASN A 2 -15.11 8.85 3.98
C ASN A 2 -13.63 8.44 4.19
N TYR A 3 -12.89 9.21 4.99
CA TYR A 3 -11.45 9.00 5.15
C TYR A 3 -11.09 7.63 5.77
N PRO A 4 -11.78 7.14 6.83
CA PRO A 4 -11.60 5.77 7.31
C PRO A 4 -11.85 4.69 6.24
N GLU A 5 -12.95 4.79 5.48
CA GLU A 5 -13.26 3.85 4.39
C GLU A 5 -12.16 3.85 3.31
N TYR A 6 -11.61 5.02 3.00
CA TYR A 6 -10.47 5.16 2.10
C TYR A 6 -9.24 4.38 2.60
N LEU A 7 -8.87 4.54 3.87
CA LEU A 7 -7.76 3.78 4.45
C LEU A 7 -8.01 2.27 4.40
N THR A 8 -9.24 1.85 4.73
CA THR A 8 -9.65 0.43 4.66
C THR A 8 -9.58 -0.11 3.23
N ALA A 9 -9.97 0.67 2.22
CA ALA A 9 -9.89 0.26 0.82
C ALA A 9 -8.44 0.01 0.39
N ILE A 10 -7.51 0.90 0.75
CA ILE A 10 -6.08 0.71 0.48
C ILE A 10 -5.53 -0.53 1.20
N GLN A 11 -5.90 -0.72 2.47
CA GLN A 11 -5.49 -1.89 3.23
C GLN A 11 -6.07 -3.20 2.65
N SER A 12 -7.27 -3.16 2.07
CA SER A 12 -7.89 -4.32 1.42
C SER A 12 -7.09 -4.74 0.18
N ILE A 13 -6.63 -3.79 -0.65
CA ILE A 13 -5.73 -4.09 -1.77
C ILE A 13 -4.46 -4.77 -1.25
N LEU A 14 -3.85 -4.26 -0.17
CA LEU A 14 -2.67 -4.89 0.42
C LEU A 14 -2.92 -6.36 0.80
N ILE A 15 -4.08 -6.67 1.39
CA ILE A 15 -4.45 -8.04 1.81
C ILE A 15 -4.75 -8.95 0.61
N GLU A 16 -5.37 -8.44 -0.47
CA GLU A 16 -5.70 -9.21 -1.68
C GLU A 16 -4.48 -9.87 -2.32
N TYR A 17 -3.34 -9.20 -2.33
CA TYR A 17 -2.08 -9.71 -2.90
C TYR A 17 -1.23 -10.51 -1.90
N MET A 18 -1.75 -10.72 -0.69
CA MET A 18 -1.15 -11.55 0.36
C MET A 18 -2.18 -12.52 0.98
N PRO A 19 -2.90 -13.33 0.18
CA PRO A 19 -3.89 -14.25 0.73
C PRO A 19 -3.21 -15.42 1.44
N ASN A 20 -3.58 -15.66 2.71
CA ASN A 20 -3.33 -16.90 3.45
C ASN A 20 -1.87 -17.42 3.49
N GLU A 21 -1.11 -17.00 4.49
CA GLU A 21 0.17 -17.62 4.88
C GLU A 21 1.26 -17.68 3.78
N THR A 22 1.14 -16.87 2.73
CA THR A 22 2.15 -16.76 1.67
C THR A 22 3.05 -15.55 1.89
N VAL A 23 4.34 -15.73 1.59
CA VAL A 23 5.32 -14.64 1.62
C VAL A 23 4.99 -13.61 0.55
N LEU A 24 5.02 -12.33 0.92
CA LEU A 24 5.01 -11.28 -0.10
C LEU A 24 6.31 -11.37 -0.90
N THR A 25 6.22 -11.85 -2.13
CA THR A 25 7.35 -11.88 -3.06
C THR A 25 7.58 -10.49 -3.66
N ALA A 26 8.79 -10.25 -4.16
CA ALA A 26 9.10 -9.00 -4.87
C ALA A 26 8.23 -8.79 -6.12
N GLU A 27 7.78 -9.88 -6.76
CA GLU A 27 6.89 -9.88 -7.92
C GLU A 27 5.44 -9.54 -7.52
N ASN A 28 4.90 -10.15 -6.47
CA ASN A 28 3.58 -9.78 -5.95
C ASN A 28 3.56 -8.33 -5.45
N ALA A 29 4.68 -7.87 -4.88
CA ALA A 29 4.86 -6.47 -4.51
C ALA A 29 4.84 -5.54 -5.74
N ASP A 30 5.34 -5.94 -6.92
CA ASP A 30 5.23 -5.15 -8.16
C ASP A 30 3.78 -5.00 -8.59
N ILE A 31 3.04 -6.12 -8.60
CA ILE A 31 1.64 -6.14 -9.02
C ILE A 31 0.81 -5.26 -8.06
N LEU A 32 1.03 -5.39 -6.75
CA LEU A 32 0.43 -4.54 -5.73
C LEU A 32 0.72 -3.05 -5.97
N GLY A 33 2.00 -2.71 -6.22
CA GLY A 33 2.44 -1.34 -6.48
C GLY A 33 1.74 -0.72 -7.69
N ALA A 34 1.73 -1.44 -8.82
CA ALA A 34 1.02 -1.02 -10.02
C ALA A 34 -0.48 -0.85 -9.75
N ARG A 35 -1.10 -1.80 -9.05
CA ARG A 35 -2.53 -1.75 -8.73
C ARG A 35 -2.89 -0.54 -7.87
N LEU A 36 -2.05 -0.16 -6.93
CA LEU A 36 -2.25 1.03 -6.09
C LEU A 36 -2.19 2.32 -6.91
N LEU A 37 -1.26 2.43 -7.86
CA LEU A 37 -1.15 3.60 -8.74
C LEU A 37 -2.30 3.70 -9.74
N GLU A 38 -2.86 2.56 -10.16
CA GLU A 38 -4.01 2.48 -11.06
C GLU A 38 -5.37 2.50 -10.34
N ALA A 39 -5.38 2.42 -9.00
CA ALA A 39 -6.61 2.36 -8.24
C ALA A 39 -7.42 3.66 -8.38
N ASP A 40 -8.68 3.54 -8.79
CA ASP A 40 -9.62 4.67 -8.82
C ASP A 40 -10.21 4.94 -7.43
N ILE A 41 -9.31 5.07 -6.44
CA ILE A 41 -9.63 5.36 -5.05
C ILE A 41 -9.11 6.76 -4.74
N LEU A 42 -10.02 7.71 -4.64
CA LEU A 42 -9.68 9.11 -4.37
C LEU A 42 -9.66 9.38 -2.86
N ASN A 43 -8.57 9.96 -2.38
CA ASN A 43 -8.48 10.45 -1.01
C ASN A 43 -9.51 11.57 -0.78
N PRO A 44 -10.53 11.34 0.07
CA PRO A 44 -11.59 12.32 0.28
C PRO A 44 -11.13 13.49 1.16
N ASN A 45 -9.92 13.44 1.72
CA ASN A 45 -9.39 14.46 2.61
C ASN A 45 -8.19 15.20 1.99
N SER A 46 -8.48 16.37 1.42
CA SER A 46 -7.50 17.25 0.79
C SER A 46 -6.45 17.84 1.75
N SER A 47 -6.68 17.80 3.07
CA SER A 47 -5.67 18.21 4.05
C SER A 47 -4.62 17.13 4.33
N LYS A 48 -4.88 15.87 3.95
CA LYS A 48 -4.02 14.72 4.22
C LYS A 48 -3.46 14.14 2.93
N LYS A 49 -2.70 14.93 2.17
CA LYS A 49 -2.10 14.50 0.89
C LYS A 49 -0.69 13.89 1.02
N GLY A 50 -0.04 14.12 2.16
CA GLY A 50 1.33 13.66 2.43
C GLY A 50 1.45 12.15 2.67
N TYR A 51 2.49 11.77 3.42
CA TYR A 51 2.79 10.37 3.71
C TYR A 51 1.72 9.69 4.57
N HIS A 52 1.08 8.68 3.99
CA HIS A 52 0.25 7.70 4.69
C HIS A 52 1.03 6.40 4.89
N GLN A 53 0.67 5.66 5.93
CA GLN A 53 1.19 4.31 6.11
C GLN A 53 0.14 3.38 6.72
N THR A 54 0.21 2.11 6.36
CA THR A 54 -0.52 1.02 7.00
C THR A 54 0.39 -0.20 7.12
N VAL A 55 0.09 -1.04 8.09
CA VAL A 55 0.86 -2.27 8.35
C VAL A 55 -0.09 -3.45 8.29
N ALA A 56 0.30 -4.46 7.53
CA ALA A 56 -0.29 -5.79 7.58
C ALA A 56 0.74 -6.77 8.14
N VAL A 57 0.27 -7.80 8.84
CA VAL A 57 1.13 -8.88 9.32
C VAL A 57 0.68 -10.16 8.65
N PHE A 58 1.61 -10.88 8.05
CA PHE A 58 1.35 -12.15 7.39
C PHE A 58 2.21 -13.23 8.02
N LYS A 59 1.77 -14.47 7.91
CA LYS A 59 2.51 -15.62 8.44
C LYS A 59 3.33 -16.23 7.32
N ASP A 60 4.65 -16.21 7.45
CA ASP A 60 5.60 -16.89 6.57
C ASP A 60 6.23 -18.04 7.35
N ARG A 61 5.98 -19.29 6.92
CA ARG A 61 6.58 -20.50 7.52
C ARG A 61 6.42 -20.57 9.05
N GLY A 62 5.31 -20.07 9.58
CA GLY A 62 5.04 -20.04 11.03
C GLY A 62 5.53 -18.79 11.76
N VAL A 63 6.23 -17.87 11.10
CA VAL A 63 6.68 -16.58 11.63
C VAL A 63 5.77 -15.46 11.14
N TRP A 64 5.35 -14.58 12.05
CA TRP A 64 4.58 -13.38 11.69
C TRP A 64 5.52 -12.27 11.22
N THR A 65 5.45 -11.95 9.93
CA THR A 65 6.28 -10.96 9.26
C THR A 65 5.45 -9.70 8.96
N PRO A 66 5.90 -8.50 9.34
CA PRO A 66 5.21 -7.27 9.00
C PRO A 66 5.50 -6.83 7.56
N VAL A 67 4.49 -6.32 6.86
CA VAL A 67 4.63 -5.49 5.65
C VAL A 67 4.09 -4.12 5.95
N THR A 68 4.90 -3.10 5.69
CA THR A 68 4.46 -1.72 5.73
C THR A 68 4.23 -1.21 4.31
N LEU A 69 3.04 -0.69 4.06
CA LEU A 69 2.71 0.04 2.85
C LEU A 69 2.71 1.53 3.17
N HIS A 70 3.52 2.30 2.45
CA HIS A 70 3.49 3.75 2.45
C HIS A 70 2.89 4.24 1.14
N TRP A 71 2.13 5.33 1.17
CA TRP A 71 1.64 5.96 -0.05
C TRP A 71 1.43 7.46 0.13
N GLN A 72 1.42 8.17 -1.00
CA GLN A 72 1.12 9.60 -1.06
C GLN A 72 0.14 9.88 -2.19
N THR A 73 -0.65 10.94 -2.03
CA THR A 73 -1.62 11.34 -3.04
C THR A 73 -1.31 12.71 -3.63
N GLY A 74 -1.57 12.86 -4.93
CA GLY A 74 -1.51 14.14 -5.62
C GLY A 74 -2.62 15.09 -5.21
N GLU A 75 -2.67 16.25 -5.87
CA GLU A 75 -3.66 17.28 -5.55
C GLU A 75 -5.11 16.85 -5.77
N GLU A 76 -5.31 15.99 -6.77
CA GLU A 76 -6.59 15.38 -7.14
C GLU A 76 -7.00 14.23 -6.20
N GLY A 77 -6.16 13.89 -5.21
CA GLY A 77 -6.41 12.81 -4.25
C GLY A 77 -6.07 11.41 -4.77
N ARG A 78 -5.55 11.28 -6.01
CA ARG A 78 -5.04 10.02 -6.59
C ARG A 78 -3.70 9.64 -6.01
N ILE A 79 -3.45 8.35 -5.83
CA ILE A 79 -2.14 7.85 -5.38
C ILE A 79 -1.11 8.08 -6.49
N GLN A 80 0.01 8.71 -6.14
CA GLN A 80 1.11 9.00 -7.08
C GLN A 80 2.40 8.30 -6.69
N TYR A 81 2.49 7.87 -5.44
CA TYR A 81 3.63 7.15 -4.90
C TYR A 81 3.14 6.04 -3.99
N ALA A 82 3.75 4.87 -4.12
CA ALA A 82 3.57 3.76 -3.21
C ALA A 82 4.93 3.11 -2.90
N ARG A 83 5.15 2.73 -1.65
CA ARG A 83 6.33 1.98 -1.22
C ARG A 83 5.92 0.81 -0.36
N VAL A 84 6.41 -0.37 -0.74
CA VAL A 84 6.21 -1.63 -0.05
C VAL A 84 7.50 -1.99 0.67
N HIS A 85 7.43 -2.09 1.99
CA HIS A 85 8.56 -2.40 2.84
C HIS A 85 8.31 -3.71 3.59
N THR A 86 9.21 -4.68 3.40
CA THR A 86 9.29 -5.92 4.16
C THR A 86 10.68 -6.02 4.81
N PRO A 87 10.90 -6.91 5.81
CA PRO A 87 12.23 -7.12 6.36
C PRO A 87 13.27 -7.58 5.34
N SER A 88 12.83 -8.18 4.22
CA SER A 88 13.71 -8.74 3.20
C SER A 88 13.97 -7.80 2.03
N PHE A 89 13.10 -6.83 1.76
CA PHE A 89 13.26 -5.90 0.65
C PHE A 89 12.41 -4.63 0.79
N ILE A 90 12.76 -3.62 0.00
CA ILE A 90 11.99 -2.40 -0.21
C ILE A 90 11.76 -2.23 -1.70
N LYS A 91 10.53 -1.88 -2.09
CA LYS A 91 10.17 -1.49 -3.46
C LYS A 91 9.36 -0.21 -3.47
N GLU A 92 9.61 0.62 -4.47
CA GLU A 92 9.03 1.95 -4.60
C GLU A 92 8.46 2.12 -6.02
N TYR A 93 7.33 2.79 -6.11
CA TYR A 93 6.56 2.94 -7.34
C TYR A 93 6.05 4.38 -7.46
N GLY A 94 6.07 4.90 -8.69
CA GLY A 94 5.63 6.25 -8.99
C GLY A 94 6.68 7.31 -8.63
N GLN A 95 6.24 8.54 -8.37
CA GLN A 95 7.12 9.67 -8.05
C GLN A 95 6.77 10.23 -6.68
N GLU A 96 7.74 10.20 -5.76
CA GLU A 96 7.64 10.85 -4.46
C GLU A 96 7.50 12.37 -4.64
N ARG A 97 6.51 12.99 -3.98
CA ARG A 97 6.40 14.45 -3.88
C ARG A 97 7.06 14.89 -2.58
N PHE A 98 8.15 15.64 -2.71
CA PHE A 98 8.82 16.35 -1.61
C PHE A 98 8.07 17.64 -1.26
#